data_AF-A0A0W0S6X0-F1
#
_entry.id   AF-A0A0W0S6X0-F1
#
_cell.length_a   1.000
_cell.length_b   1.000
_cell.length_c   1.000
_cell.angle_alpha   90.00
_cell.angle_beta   90.00
_cell.angle_gamma   90.00
#
_symmetry.space_group_name_H-M   'P 1'
#
loop_
_entity.id
_entity.type
_entity.pdbx_description
1 polymer ?
#
loop_
_entity_poly.entity_id
_entity_poly.type
_entity_poly.pdbx_seq_one_letter_code
_entity_poly.pdbx_strand_id
1 'polypeptide(L)'
;MPLIVNLSSIHALKPINTCVRSFEELCDHYSTGCFSSCSSFFQSWTNYAWLMYQLGRNDSKLIQPYRLGMLSTEQFLERLLHIFSFLKEATPELGELEQLMSKQLYSKTFAMMLLENAWNSQIGWDETKADYLPALIREAERSDLIVQGASHGSASQPKTDPIYFIANTNELHVLQILNMLRKEYPSLNFYRDVDVSIKEDKTPVEIAPGIFLCLSYRYQLFKTQDETQAMNPGSTMSLLNYLVTKQLKDTPASEIRVISQHQADLVEALRVGIDADHMYQADDYFSVHTLNLKKTN
;
A
#
# COMPACT_ATOMS: atom_id res chain seq x y z
N MET A 1 -13.02 -8.27 -18.55
CA MET A 1 -12.15 -7.08 -18.51
C MET A 1 -11.43 -6.96 -17.18
N PRO A 2 -10.13 -7.25 -17.11
CA PRO A 2 -9.31 -6.99 -15.94
C PRO A 2 -9.41 -5.54 -15.45
N LEU A 3 -9.51 -5.36 -14.13
CA LEU A 3 -9.49 -4.06 -13.47
C LEU A 3 -8.09 -3.80 -12.90
N ILE A 4 -7.41 -2.74 -13.33
CA ILE A 4 -6.17 -2.26 -12.73
C ILE A 4 -6.52 -1.08 -11.82
N VAL A 5 -6.30 -1.23 -10.52
CA VAL A 5 -6.73 -0.26 -9.51
C VAL A 5 -5.54 0.22 -8.70
N ASN A 6 -5.37 1.52 -8.56
CA ASN A 6 -4.41 2.06 -7.61
C ASN A 6 -4.85 1.70 -6.17
N LEU A 7 -4.00 0.98 -5.42
CA LEU A 7 -4.36 0.44 -4.09
C LEU A 7 -4.77 1.53 -3.08
N SER A 8 -4.19 2.73 -3.14
CA SER A 8 -4.56 3.83 -2.24
C SER A 8 -5.93 4.43 -2.52
N SER A 9 -6.60 4.00 -3.60
CA SER A 9 -8.00 4.35 -3.86
C SER A 9 -8.97 3.71 -2.86
N ILE A 10 -8.62 2.57 -2.25
CA ILE A 10 -9.52 1.81 -1.35
C ILE A 10 -9.19 1.96 0.15
N HIS A 11 -8.15 2.73 0.51
CA HIS A 11 -7.80 3.03 1.90
C HIS A 11 -7.39 4.50 2.05
N ALA A 12 -7.11 4.93 3.28
CA ALA A 12 -6.60 6.27 3.56
C ALA A 12 -5.07 6.26 3.58
N LEU A 13 -4.46 7.11 2.76
CA LEU A 13 -3.05 7.47 2.90
C LEU A 13 -2.97 8.84 3.57
N LYS A 14 -2.65 8.87 4.87
CA LYS A 14 -2.52 10.10 5.62
C LYS A 14 -1.28 10.89 5.18
N PRO A 15 -1.26 12.22 5.38
CA PRO A 15 -0.11 13.04 5.04
C PRO A 15 1.18 12.54 5.70
N ILE A 16 2.33 12.82 5.07
CA ILE A 16 3.64 12.39 5.57
C ILE A 16 3.88 12.84 7.03
N ASN A 17 3.33 14.00 7.39
CA ASN A 17 3.41 14.59 8.72
C ASN A 17 2.83 13.68 9.81
N THR A 18 1.91 12.75 9.50
CA THR A 18 1.42 11.77 10.47
C THR A 18 2.52 10.80 10.90
N CYS A 19 3.32 10.31 9.96
CA CYS A 19 4.50 9.48 10.24
C CYS A 19 5.53 10.24 11.07
N VAL A 20 5.85 11.45 10.65
CA VAL A 20 6.81 12.32 11.35
C VAL A 20 6.35 12.53 12.80
N ARG A 21 5.08 12.85 13.00
CA ARG A 21 4.52 13.02 14.34
C ARG A 21 4.57 11.74 15.17
N SER A 22 4.28 10.57 14.60
CA SER A 22 4.38 9.31 15.35
C SER A 22 5.81 8.97 15.75
N PHE A 23 6.82 9.31 14.92
CA PHE A 23 8.22 9.19 15.32
C PHE A 23 8.64 10.24 16.35
N GLU A 24 8.12 11.47 16.26
CA GLU A 24 8.33 12.53 17.26
C GLU A 24 7.78 12.11 18.63
N GLU A 25 6.58 11.50 18.67
CA GLU A 25 5.99 10.94 19.89
C GLU A 25 6.90 9.87 20.53
N LEU A 26 7.56 9.03 19.73
CA LEU A 26 8.57 8.09 20.26
C LEU A 26 9.80 8.79 20.84
N CYS A 27 10.27 9.86 20.19
CA CYS A 27 11.36 10.67 20.72
C CYS A 27 10.96 11.31 22.05
N ASP A 28 9.82 11.99 22.10
CA ASP A 28 9.33 12.67 23.30
C ASP A 28 9.17 11.71 24.49
N HIS A 29 8.71 10.49 24.22
CA HIS A 29 8.42 9.51 25.27
C HIS A 29 9.67 8.73 25.74
N TYR A 30 10.58 8.37 24.83
CA TYR A 30 11.69 7.46 25.15
C TYR A 30 13.10 8.06 25.04
N SER A 31 13.29 9.23 24.43
CA SER A 31 14.64 9.77 24.17
C SER A 31 15.26 10.48 25.38
N THR A 32 14.76 10.26 26.60
CA THR A 32 15.29 10.93 27.79
C THR A 32 16.76 10.56 28.04
N GLY A 33 17.67 11.46 27.67
CA GLY A 33 19.11 11.32 27.97
C GLY A 33 19.99 12.51 27.55
N CYS A 34 20.02 13.58 28.38
CA CYS A 34 21.23 14.29 28.88
C CYS A 34 20.88 15.57 29.70
N PHE A 35 19.69 16.15 29.53
CA PHE A 35 19.25 17.37 30.25
C PHE A 35 17.86 17.16 30.87
N SER A 36 17.80 16.57 32.06
CA SER A 36 16.57 16.31 32.82
C SER A 36 15.97 17.56 33.50
N SER A 37 16.50 18.76 33.26
CA SER A 37 16.13 19.99 33.98
C SER A 37 15.33 21.03 33.18
N CYS A 38 15.06 20.81 31.87
CA CYS A 38 14.30 21.75 31.03
C CYS A 38 13.26 20.99 30.18
N SER A 39 12.05 20.80 30.71
CA SER A 39 11.29 19.56 30.51
C SER A 39 10.04 19.60 29.62
N SER A 40 9.93 20.44 28.59
CA SER A 40 8.83 20.20 27.61
C SER A 40 8.96 20.96 26.29
N PHE A 41 9.05 22.30 26.32
CA PHE A 41 8.92 23.09 25.09
C PHE A 41 10.13 22.98 24.15
N PHE A 42 11.33 22.82 24.72
CA PHE A 42 12.54 22.61 23.94
C PHE A 42 12.68 21.17 23.45
N GLN A 43 12.17 20.18 24.20
CA GLN A 43 12.30 18.77 23.85
C GLN A 43 11.55 18.44 22.55
N SER A 44 10.27 18.83 22.41
CA SER A 44 9.50 18.55 21.19
C SER A 44 10.08 19.22 19.95
N TRP A 45 10.43 20.50 20.00
CA TRP A 45 11.02 21.18 18.84
C TRP A 45 12.40 20.63 18.49
N THR A 46 13.23 20.30 19.49
CA THR A 46 14.55 19.67 19.23
C THR A 46 14.41 18.25 18.68
N ASN A 47 13.40 17.50 19.14
CA ASN A 47 13.11 16.14 18.67
C ASN A 47 12.58 16.18 17.24
N TYR A 48 11.66 17.08 16.91
CA TYR A 48 11.21 17.31 15.54
C TYR A 48 12.36 17.70 14.62
N ALA A 49 13.19 18.67 15.01
CA ALA A 49 14.33 19.12 14.20
C ALA A 49 15.36 18.01 13.99
N TRP A 50 15.68 17.26 15.05
CA TRP A 50 16.56 16.09 14.99
C TRP A 50 15.97 15.01 14.08
N LEU A 51 14.68 14.70 14.22
CA LEU A 51 13.99 13.71 13.40
C LEU A 51 14.02 14.10 11.93
N MET A 52 13.66 15.34 11.58
CA MET A 52 13.70 15.83 10.21
C MET A 52 15.13 15.77 9.64
N TYR A 53 16.14 16.11 10.45
CA TYR A 53 17.54 15.94 10.06
C TYR A 53 17.90 14.47 9.81
N GLN A 54 17.48 13.54 10.68
CA GLN A 54 17.74 12.11 10.50
C GLN A 54 17.02 11.55 9.27
N LEU A 55 15.76 11.91 9.04
CA LEU A 55 14.99 11.51 7.86
C LEU A 55 15.68 12.01 6.58
N GLY A 56 16.06 13.29 6.53
CA GLY A 56 16.77 13.85 5.38
C GLY A 56 18.15 13.22 5.15
N ARG A 57 18.93 12.99 6.21
CA ARG A 57 20.27 12.39 6.12
C ARG A 57 20.23 10.92 5.68
N ASN A 58 19.18 10.19 6.05
CA ASN A 58 19.05 8.77 5.78
C ASN A 58 18.10 8.45 4.61
N ASP A 59 17.53 9.46 3.95
CA ASP A 59 16.57 9.25 2.85
C ASP A 59 17.15 8.34 1.75
N SER A 60 18.29 8.73 1.17
CA SER A 60 18.93 7.99 0.08
C SER A 60 19.60 6.68 0.49
N LYS A 61 19.89 6.48 1.78
CA LYS A 61 20.65 5.31 2.29
C LYS A 61 19.80 4.27 2.99
N LEU A 62 18.58 4.63 3.41
CA LEU A 62 17.70 3.78 4.19
C LEU A 62 16.27 3.83 3.66
N ILE A 63 15.65 5.01 3.57
CA ILE A 63 14.22 5.14 3.23
C ILE A 63 13.95 4.75 1.78
N GLN A 64 14.65 5.37 0.82
CA GLN A 64 14.44 5.07 -0.61
C GLN A 64 14.85 3.64 -0.97
N PRO A 65 16.01 3.10 -0.51
CA PRO A 65 16.34 1.70 -0.72
C PRO A 65 15.29 0.74 -0.17
N TYR A 66 14.67 1.04 0.98
CA TYR A 66 13.59 0.21 1.51
C TYR A 66 12.32 0.29 0.64
N ARG A 67 11.89 1.50 0.23
CA ARG A 67 10.76 1.69 -0.69
C ARG A 67 10.95 0.99 -2.04
N LEU A 68 12.19 0.85 -2.48
CA LEU A 68 12.59 0.18 -3.71
C LEU A 68 12.71 -1.35 -3.59
N GLY A 69 12.60 -1.91 -2.39
CA GLY A 69 12.83 -3.34 -2.17
C GLY A 69 14.31 -3.75 -2.22
N MET A 70 15.23 -2.82 -1.98
CA MET A 70 16.66 -3.12 -1.87
C MET A 70 17.09 -3.50 -0.44
N LEU A 71 16.22 -3.25 0.55
CA LEU A 71 16.42 -3.63 1.95
C LEU A 71 15.23 -4.45 2.43
N SER A 72 15.48 -5.55 3.15
CA SER A 72 14.39 -6.27 3.82
C SER A 72 13.77 -5.45 4.95
N THR A 73 12.56 -5.80 5.35
CA THR A 73 11.89 -5.16 6.49
C THR A 73 12.69 -5.26 7.78
N GLU A 74 13.34 -6.40 8.06
CA GLU A 74 14.23 -6.55 9.21
C GLU A 74 15.43 -5.62 9.12
N GLN A 75 16.12 -5.61 7.98
CA GLN A 75 17.28 -4.75 7.77
C GLN A 75 16.92 -3.26 7.91
N PHE A 76 15.73 -2.88 7.41
CA PHE A 76 15.22 -1.53 7.54
C PHE A 76 14.94 -1.16 9.00
N LEU A 77 14.21 -2.01 9.74
CA LEU A 77 13.88 -1.78 11.15
C LEU A 77 15.11 -1.80 12.05
N GLU A 78 16.08 -2.69 11.82
CA GLU A 78 17.34 -2.73 12.55
C GLU A 78 18.15 -1.44 12.35
N ARG A 79 18.24 -0.95 11.10
CA ARG A 79 18.91 0.31 10.79
C ARG A 79 18.17 1.52 11.36
N LEU A 80 16.84 1.51 11.35
CA LEU A 80 16.05 2.52 12.07
C LEU A 80 16.35 2.47 13.57
N LEU A 81 16.40 1.28 14.19
CA LEU A 81 16.72 1.13 15.60
C LEU A 81 18.14 1.61 15.95
N HIS A 82 19.08 1.60 15.00
CA HIS A 82 20.38 2.25 15.18
C HIS A 82 20.29 3.78 15.24
N ILE A 83 19.37 4.39 14.51
CA ILE A 83 19.10 5.84 14.56
C ILE A 83 18.37 6.19 15.87
N PHE A 84 17.37 5.39 16.24
CA PHE A 84 16.58 5.51 17.46
C PHE A 84 17.14 4.61 18.57
N SER A 85 18.45 4.69 18.82
CA SER A 85 19.17 3.75 19.71
C SER A 85 18.65 3.74 21.14
N PHE A 86 18.05 4.83 21.61
CA PHE A 86 17.42 4.94 22.92
C PHE A 86 16.25 3.96 23.11
N LEU A 87 15.61 3.49 22.02
CA LEU A 87 14.54 2.50 22.10
C LEU A 87 15.04 1.09 22.48
N LYS A 88 16.34 0.81 22.37
CA LYS A 88 16.90 -0.51 22.72
C LYS A 88 16.72 -0.86 24.20
N GLU A 89 16.66 0.16 25.04
CA GLU A 89 16.48 0.05 26.49
C GLU A 89 15.04 0.38 26.92
N ALA A 90 14.15 0.66 25.96
CA ALA A 90 12.76 0.98 26.25
C ALA A 90 12.02 -0.23 26.83
N THR A 91 11.30 0.00 27.93
CA THR A 91 10.40 -0.97 28.54
C THR A 91 8.95 -0.51 28.35
N PRO A 92 8.02 -1.43 28.03
CA PRO A 92 6.62 -1.06 27.83
C PRO A 92 5.99 -0.53 29.11
N GLU A 93 5.20 0.54 28.98
CA GLU A 93 4.28 0.94 30.04
C GLU A 93 3.09 -0.05 30.14
N LEU A 94 2.32 0.05 31.22
CA LEU A 94 1.19 -0.87 31.46
C LEU A 94 0.17 -0.83 30.31
N GLY A 95 -0.06 -1.98 29.65
CA GLY A 95 -1.05 -2.12 28.58
C GLY A 95 -0.52 -1.76 27.18
N GLU A 96 0.68 -1.17 27.08
CA GLU A 96 1.23 -0.70 25.81
C GLU A 96 1.66 -1.86 24.90
N LEU A 97 2.34 -2.85 25.48
CA LEU A 97 2.75 -4.04 24.74
C LEU A 97 1.52 -4.81 24.23
N GLU A 98 0.51 -4.98 25.06
CA GLU A 98 -0.76 -5.62 24.68
C GLU A 98 -1.44 -4.86 23.53
N GLN A 99 -1.44 -3.52 23.59
CA GLN A 99 -1.98 -2.68 22.52
C GLN A 99 -1.20 -2.87 21.22
N LEU A 100 0.13 -2.88 21.24
CA LEU A 100 0.93 -3.12 20.03
C LEU A 100 0.74 -4.52 19.46
N MET A 101 0.73 -5.55 20.32
CA MET A 101 0.50 -6.93 19.90
C MET A 101 -0.89 -7.12 19.27
N SER A 102 -1.90 -6.37 19.71
CA SER A 102 -3.24 -6.40 19.11
C SER A 102 -3.29 -5.92 17.65
N LYS A 103 -2.28 -5.15 17.21
CA LYS A 103 -2.21 -4.58 15.84
C LYS A 103 -1.66 -5.55 14.79
N GLN A 104 -1.31 -6.78 15.18
CA GLN A 104 -0.77 -7.82 14.28
C GLN A 104 0.47 -7.35 13.49
N LEU A 105 1.38 -6.67 14.19
CA LEU A 105 2.63 -6.16 13.63
C LEU A 105 3.58 -7.31 13.22
N TYR A 106 4.44 -7.02 12.25
CA TYR A 106 5.50 -7.93 11.79
C TYR A 106 6.57 -8.16 12.86
N SER A 107 6.93 -7.09 13.56
CA SER A 107 8.00 -7.04 14.54
C SER A 107 7.70 -7.86 15.79
N LYS A 108 8.75 -8.47 16.36
CA LYS A 108 8.65 -9.33 17.56
C LYS A 108 9.16 -8.68 18.84
N THR A 109 10.03 -7.69 18.73
CA THR A 109 10.58 -6.97 19.89
C THR A 109 9.81 -5.68 20.10
N PHE A 110 9.66 -5.26 21.36
CA PHE A 110 8.92 -4.04 21.71
C PHE A 110 9.47 -2.80 20.95
N ALA A 111 10.79 -2.61 20.94
CA ALA A 111 11.43 -1.50 20.24
C ALA A 111 11.13 -1.48 18.73
N MET A 112 11.16 -2.64 18.06
CA MET A 112 10.83 -2.73 16.63
C MET A 112 9.33 -2.54 16.39
N MET A 113 8.47 -3.04 17.28
CA MET A 113 7.02 -2.81 17.20
C MET A 113 6.68 -1.31 17.29
N LEU A 114 7.37 -0.55 18.15
CA LEU A 114 7.22 0.90 18.22
C LEU A 114 7.58 1.58 16.89
N LEU A 115 8.75 1.25 16.33
CA LEU A 115 9.23 1.80 15.06
C LEU A 115 8.31 1.44 13.89
N GLU A 116 7.88 0.18 13.81
CA GLU A 116 6.93 -0.28 12.81
C GLU A 116 5.58 0.42 12.94
N ASN A 117 5.06 0.55 14.15
CA ASN A 117 3.79 1.23 14.39
C ASN A 117 3.87 2.72 14.01
N ALA A 118 4.99 3.40 14.32
CA ALA A 118 5.21 4.79 13.90
C ALA A 118 5.31 4.91 12.38
N TRP A 119 6.03 4.00 11.72
CA TRP A 119 6.13 3.93 10.26
C TRP A 119 4.76 3.75 9.60
N ASN A 120 3.98 2.77 10.07
CA ASN A 120 2.66 2.41 9.55
C ASN A 120 1.56 3.43 9.86
N SER A 121 1.82 4.47 10.66
CA SER A 121 0.83 5.49 11.04
C SER A 121 0.20 6.25 9.87
N GLN A 122 0.85 6.26 8.70
CA GLN A 122 0.31 6.84 7.46
C GLN A 122 -0.85 6.03 6.88
N ILE A 123 -0.91 4.74 7.18
CA ILE A 123 -1.92 3.84 6.64
C ILE A 123 -3.13 3.89 7.57
N GLY A 124 -4.25 4.38 7.03
CA GLY A 124 -5.51 4.52 7.76
C GLY A 124 -6.69 3.94 7.01
N TRP A 125 -7.76 3.66 7.76
CA TRP A 125 -9.06 3.38 7.18
C TRP A 125 -9.80 4.68 6.89
N ASP A 126 -10.55 4.71 5.80
CA ASP A 126 -11.46 5.80 5.45
C ASP A 126 -12.85 5.20 5.29
N GLU A 127 -13.73 5.49 6.25
CA GLU A 127 -15.11 4.97 6.25
C GLU A 127 -15.89 5.41 5.01
N THR A 128 -15.53 6.55 4.40
CA THR A 128 -16.19 7.01 3.17
C THR A 128 -15.88 6.10 1.97
N LYS A 129 -14.83 5.29 2.06
CA LYS A 129 -14.39 4.32 1.05
C LYS A 129 -14.86 2.90 1.34
N ALA A 130 -15.64 2.67 2.39
CA ALA A 130 -16.06 1.34 2.81
C ALA A 130 -16.71 0.53 1.67
N ASP A 131 -17.48 1.18 0.79
CA ASP A 131 -18.18 0.50 -0.31
C ASP A 131 -17.32 0.28 -1.57
N TYR A 132 -16.06 0.74 -1.61
CA TYR A 132 -15.25 0.77 -2.84
C TYR A 132 -14.81 -0.63 -3.27
N LEU A 133 -14.25 -1.43 -2.37
CA LEU A 133 -13.85 -2.81 -2.69
C LEU A 133 -15.06 -3.69 -3.07
N PRO A 134 -16.19 -3.66 -2.33
CA PRO A 134 -17.42 -4.33 -2.77
C PRO A 134 -17.91 -3.88 -4.15
N ALA A 135 -17.78 -2.59 -4.49
CA ALA A 135 -18.13 -2.10 -5.81
C ALA A 135 -17.26 -2.71 -6.92
N LEU A 136 -15.95 -2.81 -6.71
CA LEU A 136 -15.03 -3.46 -7.65
C LEU A 136 -15.38 -4.94 -7.85
N ILE A 137 -15.64 -5.66 -6.76
CA ILE A 137 -15.97 -7.09 -6.81
C ILE A 137 -17.29 -7.31 -7.58
N ARG A 138 -18.33 -6.53 -7.28
CA ARG A 138 -19.60 -6.62 -8.00
C ARG A 138 -19.44 -6.30 -9.49
N GLU A 139 -18.59 -5.35 -9.85
CA GLU A 139 -18.30 -5.05 -11.26
C GLU A 139 -17.59 -6.24 -11.93
N ALA A 140 -16.58 -6.81 -11.27
CA ALA A 140 -15.85 -7.98 -11.76
C ALA A 140 -16.73 -9.22 -11.94
N GLU A 141 -17.78 -9.36 -11.11
CA GLU A 141 -18.79 -10.42 -11.22
C GLU A 141 -19.84 -10.15 -12.31
N ARG A 142 -20.17 -8.87 -12.57
CA ARG A 142 -21.21 -8.50 -13.56
C ARG A 142 -20.78 -8.74 -15.00
N SER A 143 -19.49 -8.65 -15.31
CA SER A 143 -18.97 -8.94 -16.65
C SER A 143 -19.35 -10.34 -17.15
N ASP A 144 -19.45 -11.34 -16.26
CA ASP A 144 -19.86 -12.71 -16.61
C ASP A 144 -21.30 -12.78 -17.14
N LEU A 145 -22.21 -11.97 -16.60
CA LEU A 145 -23.63 -11.99 -16.96
C LEU A 145 -23.88 -11.43 -18.37
N ILE A 146 -23.04 -10.52 -18.86
CA ILE A 146 -23.15 -9.96 -20.20
C ILE A 146 -22.62 -10.95 -21.25
N VAL A 147 -21.57 -11.72 -20.91
CA VAL A 147 -20.97 -12.71 -21.81
C VAL A 147 -21.82 -13.98 -21.92
N GLN A 148 -22.49 -14.41 -20.85
CA GLN A 148 -23.36 -15.61 -20.88
C GLN A 148 -24.66 -15.45 -21.69
N GLY A 149 -25.02 -14.23 -22.12
CA GLY A 149 -26.13 -14.00 -23.06
C GLY A 149 -25.86 -14.50 -24.49
N ALA A 150 -24.63 -14.93 -24.81
CA ALA A 150 -24.21 -15.27 -26.17
C ALA A 150 -23.78 -16.74 -26.38
N SER A 151 -23.75 -17.59 -25.35
CA SER A 151 -23.19 -18.95 -25.46
C SER A 151 -23.92 -19.98 -24.60
N HIS A 152 -24.81 -20.75 -25.24
CA HIS A 152 -25.33 -22.00 -24.70
C HIS A 152 -24.24 -23.08 -24.72
N GLY A 153 -23.68 -23.45 -23.56
CA GLY A 153 -22.96 -24.72 -23.43
C GLY A 153 -21.84 -24.74 -22.38
N SER A 154 -21.96 -25.70 -21.46
CA SER A 154 -21.02 -26.07 -20.40
C SER A 154 -21.02 -25.20 -19.13
N ALA A 155 -21.34 -25.85 -18.01
CA ALA A 155 -21.18 -25.34 -16.66
C ALA A 155 -19.69 -25.21 -16.33
N SER A 156 -19.09 -24.10 -16.74
CA SER A 156 -17.81 -23.62 -16.17
C SER A 156 -18.15 -22.69 -15.00
N GLN A 157 -17.31 -22.69 -13.96
CA GLN A 157 -17.46 -21.76 -12.84
C GLN A 157 -17.49 -20.31 -13.38
N PRO A 158 -18.31 -19.41 -12.80
CA PRO A 158 -18.32 -18.00 -13.19
C PRO A 158 -16.88 -17.47 -13.15
N LYS A 159 -16.41 -16.92 -14.27
CA LYS A 159 -15.04 -16.46 -14.45
C LYS A 159 -15.01 -14.99 -14.09
N THR A 160 -14.84 -14.71 -12.81
CA THR A 160 -14.69 -13.33 -12.33
C THR A 160 -13.52 -12.63 -13.02
N ASP A 161 -13.74 -11.39 -13.44
CA ASP A 161 -12.66 -10.58 -13.99
C ASP A 161 -11.61 -10.29 -12.91
N PRO A 162 -10.31 -10.48 -13.20
CA PRO A 162 -9.28 -10.28 -12.20
C PRO A 162 -9.12 -8.80 -11.84
N ILE A 163 -8.96 -8.52 -10.55
CA ILE A 163 -8.68 -7.20 -10.00
C ILE A 163 -7.20 -7.13 -9.62
N TYR A 164 -6.44 -6.23 -10.24
CA TYR A 164 -5.03 -5.98 -9.96
C TYR A 164 -4.86 -4.67 -9.21
N PHE A 165 -4.50 -4.75 -7.94
CA PHE A 165 -4.12 -3.60 -7.13
C PHE A 165 -2.65 -3.23 -7.32
N ILE A 166 -2.39 -2.03 -7.84
CA ILE A 166 -1.03 -1.49 -7.95
C ILE A 166 -0.65 -0.76 -6.66
N ALA A 167 0.32 -1.32 -5.94
CA ALA A 167 0.84 -0.79 -4.69
C ALA A 167 2.23 -0.16 -4.92
N ASN A 168 2.33 1.15 -4.79
CA ASN A 168 3.61 1.88 -4.79
C ASN A 168 4.01 2.22 -3.37
N THR A 169 4.43 1.19 -2.63
CA THR A 169 4.65 1.29 -1.19
C THR A 169 5.73 0.28 -0.75
N ASN A 170 5.88 0.01 0.54
CA ASN A 170 6.82 -0.95 1.10
C ASN A 170 6.09 -2.13 1.80
N GLU A 171 6.84 -3.17 2.15
CA GLU A 171 6.31 -4.40 2.76
C GLU A 171 5.51 -4.12 4.05
N LEU A 172 6.00 -3.28 4.97
CA LEU A 172 5.28 -2.95 6.21
C LEU A 172 3.92 -2.29 5.95
N HIS A 173 3.88 -1.34 5.01
CA HIS A 173 2.61 -0.72 4.63
C HIS A 173 1.65 -1.73 3.99
N VAL A 174 2.14 -2.66 3.16
CA VAL A 174 1.28 -3.69 2.56
C VAL A 174 0.69 -4.60 3.62
N LEU A 175 1.49 -5.06 4.58
CA LEU A 175 1.02 -5.87 5.71
C LEU A 175 -0.07 -5.13 6.49
N GLN A 176 0.15 -3.85 6.80
CA GLN A 176 -0.84 -3.02 7.49
C GLN A 176 -2.14 -2.86 6.69
N ILE A 177 -2.05 -2.64 5.37
CA ILE A 177 -3.22 -2.55 4.49
C ILE A 177 -3.98 -3.88 4.48
N LEU A 178 -3.29 -5.02 4.35
CA LEU A 178 -3.93 -6.33 4.35
C LEU A 178 -4.65 -6.63 5.67
N ASN A 179 -4.03 -6.32 6.80
CA ASN A 179 -4.65 -6.49 8.12
C ASN A 179 -5.90 -5.62 8.26
N MET A 180 -5.84 -4.38 7.77
CA MET A 180 -6.99 -3.47 7.73
C MET A 180 -8.11 -4.01 6.83
N LEU A 181 -7.81 -4.42 5.59
CA LEU A 181 -8.81 -4.95 4.67
C LEU A 181 -9.51 -6.19 5.22
N ARG A 182 -8.77 -7.12 5.85
CA ARG A 182 -9.34 -8.30 6.50
C ARG A 182 -10.29 -7.95 7.64
N LYS A 183 -9.97 -6.90 8.40
CA LYS A 183 -10.77 -6.43 9.52
C LYS A 183 -12.06 -5.75 9.04
N GLU A 184 -11.95 -4.87 8.04
CA GLU A 184 -13.08 -4.05 7.58
C GLU A 184 -13.97 -4.80 6.56
N TYR A 185 -13.45 -5.87 5.92
CA TYR A 185 -14.18 -6.72 4.99
C TYR A 185 -14.18 -8.21 5.41
N PRO A 186 -14.75 -8.56 6.57
CA PRO A 186 -14.68 -9.93 7.12
C PRO A 186 -15.44 -10.97 6.28
N SER A 187 -16.37 -10.53 5.41
CA SER A 187 -17.11 -11.40 4.49
C SER A 187 -16.29 -11.80 3.26
N LEU A 188 -15.17 -11.14 2.98
CA LEU A 188 -14.29 -11.48 1.87
C LEU A 188 -13.27 -12.54 2.31
N ASN A 189 -13.07 -13.55 1.46
CA ASN A 189 -12.16 -14.66 1.72
C ASN A 189 -10.70 -14.27 1.42
N PHE A 190 -10.14 -13.34 2.20
CA PHE A 190 -8.72 -13.04 2.12
C PHE A 190 -7.88 -14.24 2.58
N TYR A 191 -6.84 -14.56 1.82
CA TYR A 191 -5.85 -15.52 2.24
C TYR A 191 -5.12 -15.00 3.49
N ARG A 192 -4.85 -15.90 4.45
CA ARG A 192 -4.18 -15.54 5.70
C ARG A 192 -2.67 -15.40 5.49
N ASP A 193 -2.08 -16.37 4.82
CA ASP A 193 -0.64 -16.49 4.62
C ASP A 193 -0.20 -15.90 3.28
N VAL A 194 -0.44 -14.60 3.09
CA VAL A 194 0.02 -13.89 1.90
C VAL A 194 1.48 -13.50 2.09
N ASP A 195 2.36 -14.10 1.31
CA ASP A 195 3.76 -13.73 1.31
C ASP A 195 3.98 -12.45 0.49
N VAL A 196 4.30 -11.36 1.18
CA VAL A 196 4.59 -10.04 0.61
C VAL A 196 6.07 -9.65 0.72
N SER A 197 6.94 -10.58 1.12
CA SER A 197 8.38 -10.34 1.26
C SER A 197 9.05 -9.95 -0.06
N ILE A 198 10.21 -9.31 0.00
CA ILE A 198 11.00 -8.98 -1.19
C ILE A 198 11.53 -10.27 -1.82
N LYS A 199 11.22 -10.47 -3.10
CA LYS A 199 11.69 -11.61 -3.90
C LYS A 199 11.97 -11.15 -5.32
N GLU A 200 12.79 -11.92 -6.03
CA GLU A 200 13.02 -11.73 -7.48
C GLU A 200 11.76 -12.05 -8.31
N ASP A 201 10.84 -12.84 -7.75
CA ASP A 201 9.58 -13.17 -8.41
C ASP A 201 8.68 -11.92 -8.56
N LYS A 202 8.30 -11.68 -9.82
CA LYS A 202 7.49 -10.55 -10.28
C LYS A 202 6.06 -10.95 -10.61
N THR A 203 5.61 -12.12 -10.15
CA THR A 203 4.21 -12.51 -10.25
C THR A 203 3.33 -11.66 -9.31
N PRO A 204 2.17 -11.17 -9.76
CA PRO A 204 1.19 -10.56 -8.88
C PRO A 204 0.77 -11.54 -7.78
N VAL A 205 0.68 -11.06 -6.54
CA VAL A 205 0.35 -11.91 -5.39
C VAL A 205 -1.16 -11.97 -5.24
N GLU A 206 -1.76 -13.14 -5.37
CA GLU A 206 -3.19 -13.30 -5.09
C GLU A 206 -3.45 -13.17 -3.58
N ILE A 207 -4.40 -12.32 -3.20
CA ILE A 207 -4.73 -12.03 -1.79
C ILE A 207 -6.14 -12.47 -1.40
N ALA A 208 -6.99 -12.67 -2.40
CA ALA A 208 -8.32 -13.26 -2.31
C ALA A 208 -8.66 -13.78 -3.73
N PRO A 209 -9.65 -14.68 -3.89
CA PRO A 209 -9.98 -15.23 -5.21
C PRO A 209 -10.19 -14.14 -6.27
N GLY A 210 -9.34 -14.13 -7.30
CA GLY A 210 -9.41 -13.14 -8.40
C GLY A 210 -8.91 -11.73 -8.06
N ILE A 211 -8.31 -11.52 -6.89
CA ILE A 211 -7.77 -10.23 -6.44
C ILE A 211 -6.27 -10.37 -6.22
N PHE A 212 -5.49 -9.56 -6.95
CA PHE A 212 -4.04 -9.64 -7.01
C PHE A 212 -3.38 -8.32 -6.58
N LEU A 213 -2.24 -8.40 -5.90
CA LEU A 213 -1.37 -7.26 -5.58
C LEU A 213 -0.14 -7.23 -6.50
N CYS A 214 0.07 -6.08 -7.14
CA CYS A 214 1.29 -5.75 -7.86
C CYS A 214 2.16 -4.85 -6.96
N LEU A 215 3.21 -5.44 -6.39
CA LEU A 215 4.07 -4.85 -5.36
C LEU A 215 5.29 -4.15 -5.96
N SER A 216 5.29 -2.82 -6.06
CA SER A 216 6.37 -2.02 -6.70
C SER A 216 7.79 -2.45 -6.35
N TYR A 217 8.04 -2.73 -5.07
CA TYR A 217 9.35 -3.13 -4.57
C TYR A 217 9.85 -4.50 -5.07
N ARG A 218 8.96 -5.42 -5.48
CA ARG A 218 9.37 -6.68 -6.13
C ARG A 218 9.78 -6.47 -7.59
N TYR A 219 9.13 -5.52 -8.26
CA TYR A 219 9.48 -5.16 -9.63
C TYR A 219 10.70 -4.24 -9.69
N GLN A 220 11.01 -3.54 -8.59
CA GLN A 220 11.91 -2.39 -8.54
C GLN A 220 11.49 -1.28 -9.52
N LEU A 221 10.17 -1.15 -9.73
CA LEU A 221 9.54 -0.20 -10.62
C LEU A 221 8.48 0.59 -9.85
N PHE A 222 8.36 1.88 -10.11
CA PHE A 222 7.27 2.71 -9.58
C PHE A 222 6.08 2.70 -10.52
N LYS A 223 4.97 3.32 -10.10
CA LYS A 223 3.73 3.37 -10.88
C LYS A 223 3.92 4.01 -12.24
N THR A 224 4.72 5.07 -12.31
CA THR A 224 5.00 5.83 -13.53
C THR A 224 6.45 5.70 -13.98
N GLN A 225 6.72 5.96 -15.26
CA GLN A 225 8.10 5.96 -15.76
C GLN A 225 8.92 7.09 -15.15
N ASP A 226 8.33 8.28 -14.95
CA ASP A 226 9.04 9.44 -14.40
C ASP A 226 9.53 9.17 -12.97
N GLU A 227 8.67 8.61 -12.11
CA GLU A 227 9.07 8.17 -10.76
C GLU A 227 10.18 7.11 -10.82
N THR A 228 10.09 6.19 -11.78
CA THR A 228 11.09 5.14 -11.95
C THR A 228 12.43 5.73 -12.41
N GLN A 229 12.43 6.65 -13.35
CA GLN A 229 13.65 7.30 -13.85
C GLN A 229 14.32 8.19 -12.81
N ALA A 230 13.55 8.83 -11.92
CA ALA A 230 14.10 9.61 -10.82
C ALA A 230 14.98 8.77 -9.88
N MET A 231 14.65 7.49 -9.70
CA MET A 231 15.32 6.57 -8.77
C MET A 231 16.26 5.58 -9.46
N ASN A 232 15.92 5.18 -10.67
CA ASN A 232 16.69 4.30 -11.53
C ASN A 232 16.70 4.86 -12.97
N PRO A 233 17.60 5.83 -13.27
CA PRO A 233 17.63 6.53 -14.56
C PRO A 233 17.79 5.61 -15.78
N GLY A 234 18.29 4.38 -15.60
CA GLY A 234 18.44 3.39 -16.66
C GLY A 234 17.15 2.63 -16.99
N SER A 235 16.10 2.75 -16.18
CA SER A 235 14.83 2.07 -16.42
C SER A 235 13.92 2.87 -17.35
N THR A 236 13.34 2.19 -18.35
CA THR A 236 12.37 2.76 -19.30
C THR A 236 10.96 2.24 -19.09
N MET A 237 10.73 1.44 -18.05
CA MET A 237 9.47 0.74 -17.82
C MET A 237 8.89 1.12 -16.47
N SER A 238 7.60 1.42 -16.44
CA SER A 238 6.84 1.57 -15.20
C SER A 238 6.21 0.25 -14.77
N LEU A 239 5.71 0.18 -13.54
CA LEU A 239 4.96 -0.97 -13.04
C LEU A 239 3.66 -1.19 -13.84
N LEU A 240 2.97 -0.12 -14.21
CA LEU A 240 1.76 -0.21 -15.03
C LEU A 240 2.09 -0.77 -16.43
N ASN A 241 3.15 -0.28 -17.06
CA ASN A 241 3.64 -0.79 -18.34
C ASN A 241 4.05 -2.26 -18.23
N TYR A 242 4.76 -2.65 -17.18
CA TYR A 242 5.12 -4.06 -16.96
C TYR A 242 3.88 -4.95 -16.85
N LEU A 243 2.89 -4.53 -16.05
CA LEU A 243 1.65 -5.28 -15.86
C LEU A 243 0.92 -5.49 -17.19
N VAL A 244 0.73 -4.42 -17.98
CA VAL A 244 0.03 -4.48 -19.27
C VAL A 244 0.81 -5.31 -20.30
N THR A 245 2.09 -5.04 -20.48
CA THR A 245 2.86 -5.62 -21.60
C THR A 245 3.48 -6.98 -21.31
N LYS A 246 3.64 -7.38 -20.04
CA LYS A 246 4.26 -8.64 -19.64
C LYS A 246 3.28 -9.62 -19.00
N GLN A 247 2.48 -9.16 -18.05
CA GLN A 247 1.57 -10.03 -17.30
C GLN A 247 0.22 -10.20 -18.01
N LEU A 248 -0.30 -9.11 -18.58
CA LEU A 248 -1.56 -9.07 -19.33
C LEU A 248 -1.35 -9.07 -20.84
N LYS A 249 -0.21 -9.61 -21.31
CA LYS A 249 0.21 -9.56 -22.73
C LYS A 249 -0.84 -10.14 -23.71
N ASP A 250 -1.65 -11.09 -23.23
CA ASP A 250 -2.66 -11.79 -24.02
C ASP A 250 -4.05 -11.12 -23.91
N THR A 251 -4.18 -10.05 -23.11
CA THR A 251 -5.39 -9.24 -22.98
C THR A 251 -5.26 -7.98 -23.84
N PRO A 252 -6.18 -7.72 -24.78
CA PRO A 252 -6.18 -6.46 -25.53
C PRO A 252 -6.26 -5.26 -24.60
N ALA A 253 -5.52 -4.18 -24.89
CA ALA A 253 -5.56 -2.96 -24.07
C ALA A 253 -6.97 -2.34 -23.98
N SER A 254 -7.79 -2.53 -25.03
CA SER A 254 -9.20 -2.16 -25.07
C SER A 254 -10.09 -2.96 -24.10
N GLU A 255 -9.57 -4.04 -23.49
CA GLU A 255 -10.29 -4.86 -22.51
C GLU A 255 -9.79 -4.65 -21.08
N ILE A 256 -8.89 -3.69 -20.87
CA ILE A 256 -8.31 -3.35 -19.57
C ILE A 256 -8.90 -2.03 -19.10
N ARG A 257 -9.35 -1.97 -17.85
CA ARG A 257 -9.78 -0.71 -17.22
C ARG A 257 -8.77 -0.27 -16.17
N VAL A 258 -8.53 1.03 -16.07
CA VAL A 258 -7.62 1.63 -15.07
C VAL A 258 -8.39 2.60 -14.19
N ILE A 259 -8.29 2.41 -12.88
CA ILE A 259 -8.93 3.27 -11.87
C ILE A 259 -7.83 3.82 -10.96
N SER A 260 -7.66 5.14 -10.94
CA SER A 260 -6.67 5.77 -10.07
C SER A 260 -7.13 7.13 -9.55
N GLN A 261 -6.69 7.47 -8.35
CA GLN A 261 -6.80 8.79 -7.74
C GLN A 261 -5.64 9.74 -8.13
N HIS A 262 -4.66 9.25 -8.89
CA HIS A 262 -3.49 10.03 -9.30
C HIS A 262 -3.48 10.21 -10.83
N GLN A 263 -3.50 11.47 -11.27
CA GLN A 263 -3.50 11.81 -12.70
C GLN A 263 -2.28 11.22 -13.45
N ALA A 264 -1.12 11.15 -12.79
CA ALA A 264 0.09 10.60 -13.40
C ALA A 264 -0.06 9.12 -13.79
N ASP A 265 -0.80 8.32 -13.01
CA ASP A 265 -1.09 6.92 -13.34
C ASP A 265 -1.96 6.82 -14.61
N LEU A 266 -2.93 7.72 -14.78
CA LEU A 266 -3.80 7.75 -15.97
C LEU A 266 -3.06 8.23 -17.22
N VAL A 267 -2.12 9.18 -17.07
CA VAL A 267 -1.24 9.59 -18.17
C VAL A 267 -0.34 8.42 -18.59
N GLU A 268 0.17 7.65 -17.63
CA GLU A 268 0.93 6.43 -17.92
C GLU A 268 0.06 5.36 -18.60
N ALA A 269 -1.21 5.21 -18.19
CA ALA A 269 -2.18 4.29 -18.81
C ALA A 269 -2.40 4.61 -20.31
N LEU A 270 -2.60 5.88 -20.65
CA LEU A 270 -2.66 6.33 -22.05
C LEU A 270 -1.39 5.95 -22.82
N ARG A 271 -0.24 6.17 -22.20
CA ARG A 271 1.07 5.93 -22.82
C ARG A 271 1.31 4.46 -23.14
N VAL A 272 0.73 3.55 -22.35
CA VAL A 272 0.80 2.10 -22.58
C VAL A 272 -0.32 1.59 -23.50
N GLY A 273 -1.15 2.47 -24.04
CA GLY A 273 -2.15 2.17 -25.07
C GLY A 273 -3.56 1.85 -24.55
N ILE A 274 -3.88 2.20 -23.31
CA ILE A 274 -5.24 2.04 -22.77
C ILE A 274 -6.08 3.24 -23.20
N ASP A 275 -7.25 2.97 -23.78
CA ASP A 275 -8.16 4.00 -24.29
C ASP A 275 -8.75 4.86 -23.15
N ALA A 276 -8.98 6.14 -23.43
CA ALA A 276 -9.50 7.09 -22.45
C ALA A 276 -10.86 6.70 -21.85
N ASP A 277 -11.70 6.01 -22.63
CA ASP A 277 -13.01 5.54 -22.19
C ASP A 277 -12.94 4.40 -21.15
N HIS A 278 -11.74 3.81 -20.95
CA HIS A 278 -11.47 2.76 -19.97
C HIS A 278 -10.60 3.24 -18.80
N MET A 279 -10.40 4.55 -18.68
CA MET A 279 -9.65 5.17 -17.60
C MET A 279 -10.57 6.01 -16.74
N TYR A 280 -10.48 5.84 -15.43
CA TYR A 280 -11.37 6.52 -14.50
C TYR A 280 -10.59 7.14 -13.35
N GLN A 281 -10.93 8.40 -13.04
CA GLN A 281 -10.61 8.99 -11.75
C GLN A 281 -11.36 8.22 -10.66
N ALA A 282 -10.67 7.86 -9.58
CA ALA A 282 -11.23 7.00 -8.53
C ALA A 282 -12.50 7.61 -7.92
N ASP A 283 -12.48 8.90 -7.57
CA ASP A 283 -13.62 9.57 -6.94
C ASP A 283 -14.86 9.55 -7.85
N ASP A 284 -14.68 9.83 -9.14
CA ASP A 284 -15.75 9.79 -10.14
C ASP A 284 -16.29 8.37 -10.33
N TYR A 285 -15.39 7.40 -10.46
CA TYR A 285 -15.74 5.99 -10.61
C TYR A 285 -16.58 5.49 -9.43
N PHE A 286 -16.05 5.66 -8.22
CA PHE A 286 -16.71 5.13 -7.04
C PHE A 286 -17.97 5.90 -6.66
N SER A 287 -18.06 7.21 -6.91
CA SER A 287 -19.30 7.96 -6.67
C SER A 287 -20.48 7.38 -7.47
N VAL A 288 -20.27 7.07 -8.74
CA VAL A 288 -21.32 6.47 -9.61
C VAL A 288 -21.67 5.05 -9.15
N HIS A 289 -20.66 4.21 -8.90
CA HIS A 289 -20.89 2.80 -8.57
C HIS A 289 -21.48 2.60 -7.17
N THR A 290 -21.08 3.40 -6.18
CA THR A 290 -21.64 3.34 -4.81
C THR A 290 -23.08 3.87 -4.77
N LEU A 291 -23.42 4.90 -5.55
CA LEU A 291 -24.82 5.33 -5.73
C LEU A 291 -25.69 4.22 -6.33
N ASN A 292 -25.16 3.46 -7.30
CA ASN A 292 -25.88 2.35 -7.91
C ASN A 292 -26.04 1.16 -6.95
N LEU A 293 -25.05 0.88 -6.10
CA LEU A 293 -25.15 -0.11 -5.02
C LEU A 293 -26.31 0.21 -4.06
N LYS A 294 -26.38 1.46 -3.60
CA LYS A 294 -27.43 1.93 -2.66
C LYS A 294 -28.85 1.89 -3.24
N LYS A 295 -29.00 1.90 -4.56
CA LYS A 295 -30.31 1.79 -5.23
C LYS A 295 -30.79 0.34 -5.40
N THR A 296 -29.88 -0.63 -5.27
CA THR A 296 -30.16 -2.06 -5.49
C THR A 296 -30.28 -2.89 -4.21
N ASN A 297 -30.06 -2.26 -3.06
CA ASN A 297 -30.30 -2.82 -1.72
C ASN A 297 -31.52 -2.13 -1.10
#